data_AF-A0A2P2MKC2-F1
#
_entry.id   AF-A0A2P2MKC2-F1
#
_cell.length_a   1.000
_cell.length_b   1.000
_cell.length_c   1.000
_cell.angle_alpha   90.00
_cell.angle_beta   90.00
_cell.angle_gamma   90.00
#
_symmetry.space_group_name_H-M   'P 1'
#
loop_
_entity.id
_entity.type
_entity.pdbx_description
1 polymer ?
#
loop_
_entity_poly.entity_id
_entity_poly.type
_entity_poly.pdbx_seq_one_letter_code
_entity_poly.pdbx_strand_id
1 'polypeptide(L)'
;MAIEQVLSDRDSEDEVDDDVADLEDRRLLDDFVDVTKDETKIMHLWNSFVRKQRVLADGHIPWACEAFSRLHGHVLVRAPSLIW
;
A
#
# COMPACT_ATOMS: atom_id res chain seq x y z
N MET A 1 -22.36 -7.16 20.25
CA MET A 1 -21.37 -6.16 20.70
C MET A 1 -21.15 -6.34 22.19
N ALA A 2 -19.89 -6.42 22.64
CA ALA A 2 -19.57 -6.53 24.06
C ALA A 2 -19.90 -5.19 24.77
N ILE A 3 -20.41 -5.25 26.00
CA ILE A 3 -20.88 -4.07 26.76
C ILE A 3 -19.74 -3.05 26.96
N GLU A 4 -18.50 -3.53 27.06
CA GLU A 4 -17.30 -2.70 27.16
C GLU A 4 -17.02 -1.85 25.91
N GLN A 5 -17.38 -2.34 24.72
CA GLN A 5 -17.23 -1.55 23.49
C GLN A 5 -18.30 -0.47 23.36
N VAL A 6 -19.50 -0.70 23.90
CA VAL A 6 -20.60 0.29 23.91
C VAL A 6 -20.34 1.43 24.90
N LEU A 7 -19.54 1.18 25.95
CA LEU A 7 -19.16 2.16 26.97
C LEU A 7 -17.84 2.90 26.64
N SER A 8 -17.17 2.49 25.56
CA SER A 8 -15.94 3.10 25.09
C SER A 8 -16.28 4.21 24.10
N ASP A 9 -15.91 5.47 24.38
CA ASP A 9 -16.00 6.62 23.44
C ASP A 9 -15.10 6.48 22.20
N ARG A 10 -14.61 5.27 21.93
CA ARG A 10 -13.71 4.95 20.82
C ARG A 10 -14.55 4.65 19.59
N ASP A 11 -14.80 5.69 18.82
CA ASP A 11 -15.45 5.60 17.52
C ASP A 11 -14.43 5.18 16.46
N SER A 12 -14.68 4.03 15.83
CA SER A 12 -13.87 3.48 14.74
C SER A 12 -14.54 3.65 13.37
N GLU A 13 -15.67 4.37 13.27
CA GLU A 13 -16.33 4.63 11.98
C GLU A 13 -15.51 5.49 11.02
N ASP A 14 -14.56 6.30 11.52
CA ASP A 14 -13.67 7.15 10.70
C ASP A 14 -12.33 6.45 10.33
N GLU A 15 -12.15 5.18 10.71
CA GLU A 15 -10.97 4.40 10.27
C GLU A 15 -11.11 4.02 8.79
N VAL A 16 -10.08 4.33 8.00
CA VAL A 16 -10.04 3.95 6.58
C VAL A 16 -9.87 2.44 6.46
N ASP A 17 -10.77 1.78 5.73
CA ASP A 17 -10.64 0.37 5.38
C ASP A 17 -9.53 0.18 4.33
N ASP A 18 -8.34 -0.18 4.81
CA ASP A 18 -7.15 -0.41 3.98
C ASP A 18 -7.37 -1.53 2.94
N ASP A 19 -8.23 -2.51 3.20
CA ASP A 19 -8.49 -3.62 2.29
C ASP A 19 -9.36 -3.17 1.10
N VAL A 20 -10.35 -2.31 1.37
CA VAL A 20 -11.14 -1.65 0.30
C VAL A 20 -10.24 -0.73 -0.53
N ALA A 21 -9.40 0.06 0.12
CA ALA A 21 -8.49 0.97 -0.56
C ALA A 21 -7.47 0.22 -1.45
N ASP A 22 -6.97 -0.93 -1.02
CA ASP A 22 -6.10 -1.79 -1.83
C ASP A 22 -6.84 -2.37 -3.04
N LEU A 23 -8.10 -2.79 -2.87
CA LEU A 23 -8.90 -3.33 -3.98
C LEU A 23 -9.18 -2.28 -5.06
N GLU A 24 -9.56 -1.07 -4.66
CA GLU A 24 -9.84 0.03 -5.59
C GLU A 24 -8.58 0.48 -6.33
N ASP A 25 -7.45 0.60 -5.63
CA ASP A 25 -6.15 0.93 -6.20
C ASP A 25 -5.73 -0.08 -7.27
N ARG A 26 -5.86 -1.38 -6.96
CA ARG A 26 -5.55 -2.44 -7.93
C ARG A 26 -6.44 -2.37 -9.17
N ARG A 27 -7.73 -2.06 -9.01
CA ARG A 27 -8.66 -1.92 -10.14
C ARG A 27 -8.28 -0.73 -11.02
N LEU A 28 -7.98 0.41 -10.40
CA LEU A 28 -7.56 1.62 -11.13
C LEU A 28 -6.26 1.39 -11.91
N LEU A 29 -5.31 0.66 -11.33
CA LEU A 29 -4.02 0.39 -11.97
C LEU A 29 -4.12 -0.59 -13.15
N ASP A 30 -5.14 -1.44 -13.20
CA ASP A 30 -5.38 -2.40 -14.30
C ASP A 30 -5.94 -1.69 -15.56
N ASP A 31 -6.52 -0.49 -15.40
CA ASP A 31 -7.06 0.31 -16.51
C ASP A 31 -5.96 1.03 -17.33
N PHE A 32 -4.70 1.04 -16.87
CA PHE A 32 -3.59 1.66 -17.62
C PHE A 32 -3.03 0.72 -18.68
N VAL A 33 -3.22 1.11 -19.95
CA VAL A 33 -2.81 0.30 -21.12
C VAL A 33 -1.31 0.37 -21.40
N ASP A 34 -0.64 1.42 -20.90
CA ASP A 34 0.78 1.70 -21.09
C ASP A 34 1.68 1.20 -19.96
N VAL A 35 1.10 0.60 -18.92
CA VAL A 35 1.81 0.07 -17.76
C VAL A 35 1.86 -1.45 -17.85
N THR A 36 3.06 -2.03 -17.75
CA THR A 36 3.22 -3.49 -17.74
C THR A 36 2.69 -4.10 -16.44
N LYS A 37 2.35 -5.39 -16.46
CA LYS A 37 1.85 -6.10 -15.27
C LYS A 37 2.80 -6.04 -14.08
N ASP A 38 4.10 -6.02 -14.34
CA ASP A 38 5.11 -5.95 -13.28
C ASP A 38 5.20 -4.53 -12.70
N GLU A 39 5.09 -3.48 -13.51
CA GLU A 39 5.01 -2.09 -13.06
C GLU A 39 3.73 -1.85 -12.24
N THR A 40 2.57 -2.26 -12.75
CA THR A 40 1.28 -2.20 -12.04
C THR A 40 1.38 -2.86 -10.67
N LYS A 41 2.03 -4.02 -10.58
CA LYS A 41 2.21 -4.75 -9.32
C LYS A 41 3.07 -3.98 -8.32
N ILE A 42 4.17 -3.37 -8.75
CA ILE A 42 5.04 -2.60 -7.84
C ILE A 42 4.36 -1.29 -7.41
N MET A 43 3.66 -0.61 -8.34
CA MET A 43 2.88 0.58 -8.02
C MET A 43 1.83 0.28 -6.95
N HIS A 44 1.08 -0.81 -7.11
CA HIS A 44 0.08 -1.24 -6.13
C HIS A 44 0.71 -1.52 -4.75
N LEU A 45 1.83 -2.26 -4.71
CA LEU A 45 2.53 -2.55 -3.46
C LEU A 45 3.03 -1.27 -2.78
N TRP A 46 3.55 -0.32 -3.54
CA TRP A 46 4.03 0.96 -3.01
C TRP A 46 2.88 1.81 -2.47
N ASN A 47 1.76 1.91 -3.19
CA ASN A 47 0.58 2.66 -2.77
C ASN A 47 0.00 2.10 -1.46
N SER A 48 -0.11 0.77 -1.36
CA SER A 48 -0.54 0.10 -0.13
C SER A 48 0.43 0.36 1.03
N PHE A 49 1.75 0.27 0.78
CA PHE A 49 2.78 0.51 1.80
C PHE A 49 2.75 1.94 2.34
N VAL A 50 2.70 2.94 1.45
CA VAL A 50 2.64 4.37 1.82
C VAL A 50 1.42 4.68 2.66
N ARG A 51 0.26 4.10 2.31
CA ARG A 51 -1.01 4.26 3.05
C ARG A 51 -0.90 3.66 4.46
N LYS A 52 -0.55 2.37 4.55
CA LYS A 52 -0.48 1.60 5.81
C LYS A 52 0.60 2.13 6.75
N GLN A 53 1.73 2.59 6.23
CA GLN A 53 2.83 3.16 7.03
C GLN A 53 2.71 4.67 7.26
N ARG A 54 1.66 5.32 6.73
CA ARG A 54 1.40 6.76 6.85
C ARG A 54 2.62 7.60 6.47
N VAL A 55 3.17 7.33 5.28
CA VAL A 55 4.31 8.09 4.73
C VAL A 55 3.79 9.46 4.24
N LEU A 56 3.79 10.46 5.13
CA LEU A 56 3.18 11.77 4.87
C LEU A 56 4.16 12.90 4.51
N ALA A 57 5.45 12.73 4.76
CA ALA A 57 6.46 13.78 4.60
C ALA A 57 7.60 13.32 3.70
N ASP A 58 8.15 14.24 2.90
CA ASP A 58 9.27 13.95 2.00
C ASP A 58 10.51 13.41 2.74
N GLY A 59 10.71 13.85 3.99
CA GLY A 59 11.77 13.34 4.85
C GLY A 59 11.65 11.84 5.20
N HIS A 60 10.47 11.24 5.04
CA HIS A 60 10.25 9.81 5.26
C HIS A 60 10.65 8.97 4.05
N ILE A 61 10.77 9.55 2.85
CA ILE A 61 11.02 8.80 1.60
C ILE A 61 12.27 7.91 1.69
N PRO A 62 13.43 8.39 2.20
CA PRO A 62 14.62 7.52 2.30
C PRO A 62 14.38 6.27 3.15
N TRP A 63 13.75 6.43 4.31
CA TRP A 63 13.40 5.31 5.20
C TRP A 63 12.33 4.41 4.58
N ALA A 64 11.30 5.00 3.95
CA ALA A 64 10.22 4.26 3.31
C ALA A 64 10.75 3.39 2.17
N CYS A 65 11.66 3.90 1.33
CA CYS A 65 12.30 3.11 0.28
C CYS A 65 13.12 1.94 0.86
N GLU A 66 13.87 2.16 1.94
CA GLU A 66 14.63 1.08 2.61
C GLU A 66 13.70 0.00 3.19
N ALA A 67 12.68 0.40 3.94
CA ALA A 67 11.71 -0.51 4.54
C ALA A 67 10.92 -1.28 3.47
N PHE A 68 10.45 -0.60 2.42
CA PHE A 68 9.76 -1.20 1.29
C PHE A 68 10.64 -2.23 0.57
N SER A 69 11.90 -1.88 0.28
CA SER A 69 12.85 -2.78 -0.39
C SER A 69 13.13 -4.03 0.45
N ARG A 70 13.23 -3.90 1.78
CA ARG A 70 13.40 -5.05 2.68
C ARG A 70 12.17 -5.95 2.69
N LEU A 71 10.97 -5.37 2.67
CA LEU A 71 9.71 -6.11 2.72
C LEU A 71 9.39 -6.81 1.38
N HIS A 72 9.60 -6.13 0.26
CA HIS A 72 9.21 -6.58 -1.07
C HIS A 72 10.39 -6.97 -1.98
N GLY A 73 11.62 -7.02 -1.46
CA GLY A 73 12.83 -7.30 -2.25
C GLY A 73 12.76 -8.58 -3.06
N HIS A 74 12.11 -9.63 -2.55
CA HIS A 74 11.90 -10.87 -3.27
C HIS A 74 11.01 -10.72 -4.53
N VAL A 75 10.07 -9.77 -4.52
CA VAL A 75 9.23 -9.44 -5.68
C VAL A 75 10.07 -8.65 -6.69
N LEU A 76 10.81 -7.66 -6.20
CA LEU A 76 11.66 -6.80 -7.03
C LEU A 76 12.71 -7.61 -7.81
N VAL A 77 13.37 -8.58 -7.15
CA VAL A 77 14.38 -9.44 -7.80
C VAL A 77 13.78 -10.38 -8.84
N ARG A 78 12.49 -10.72 -8.73
CA ARG A 78 11.78 -11.65 -9.62
C ARG A 78 11.09 -10.97 -10.80
N ALA A 79 11.18 -9.65 -10.90
CA ALA A 79 10.59 -8.86 -11.97
C ALA A 79 11.72 -8.29 -12.86
N PRO A 80 12.34 -9.11 -13.73
CA PRO A 80 13.45 -8.67 -14.58
C PRO A 80 13.05 -7.60 -15.60
N SER A 81 11.77 -7.49 -15.93
CA SER A 81 11.18 -6.38 -16.71
C SER A 81 11.37 -5.01 -16.06
N LEU A 82 11.62 -4.96 -14.76
CA LEU A 82 11.86 -3.73 -13.98
C LEU A 82 13.34 -3.41 -13.82
N ILE A 83 14.23 -4.28 -14.31
CA ILE A 83 15.68 -4.06 -14.31
C ILE A 83 16.03 -3.48 -15.69
N TRP A 84 16.52 -2.24 -15.69
CA TRP A 84 16.91 -1.47 -16.88
C TRP A 84 18.00 -2.15 -17.75
#